data_AF-A0A519CWH7-F1
#
_entry.id   AF-A0A519CWH7-F1
#
_cell.length_a   1.000
_cell.length_b   1.000
_cell.length_c   1.000
_cell.angle_alpha   90.00
_cell.angle_beta   90.00
_cell.angle_gamma   90.00
#
_symmetry.space_group_name_H-M   'P 1'
#
loop_
_entity.id
_entity.type
_entity.pdbx_description
1 polymer ?
#
loop_
_entity_poly.entity_id
_entity_poly.type
_entity_poly.pdbx_seq_one_letter_code
_entity_poly.pdbx_strand_id
1 'polypeptide(L)'
;TPKFPCVSCHTDCCKEYTIFVNAHDVYRLSTGLNLKPESFLELIGAKDYSLGIKVEEGLVDLALKQINGACEFLEETNDVFRCTVNNFKPGVCKSYPFEMKDGKLSQMSDIMCPTDWDLTSFKEMMIPHLKKDESEWKFYDQLVREWNLKHKGKKPLSEFLKFMLGKIEFSTRIVS
;
A
#
# COMPACT_ATOMS: atom_id res chain seq x y z
N THR A 1 -3.41 -19.27 16.34
CA THR A 1 -2.93 -18.51 15.16
C THR A 1 -2.40 -17.19 15.64
N PRO A 2 -1.21 -16.74 15.22
CA PRO A 2 -0.72 -15.40 15.57
C PRO A 2 -1.73 -14.33 15.13
N LYS A 3 -1.88 -13.26 15.90
CA LYS A 3 -2.67 -12.09 15.51
C LYS A 3 -1.74 -11.11 14.79
N PHE A 4 -2.29 -10.33 13.86
CA PHE A 4 -1.52 -9.27 13.22
C PHE A 4 -0.94 -8.30 14.27
N PRO A 5 0.31 -7.86 14.11
CA PRO A 5 0.99 -6.92 15.01
C PRO A 5 0.16 -5.69 15.40
N CYS A 6 -0.60 -5.14 14.44
CA CYS A 6 -1.42 -3.94 14.61
C CYS A 6 -2.53 -4.06 15.67
N VAL A 7 -2.91 -5.27 16.09
CA VAL A 7 -3.99 -5.47 17.08
C VAL A 7 -3.52 -5.18 18.50
N SER A 8 -2.21 -5.26 18.76
CA SER A 8 -1.63 -5.16 20.10
C SER A 8 -0.48 -4.16 20.22
N CYS A 9 -0.10 -3.46 19.15
CA CYS A 9 0.98 -2.46 19.18
C CYS A 9 0.47 -1.02 19.27
N HIS A 10 1.39 -0.08 19.51
CA HIS A 10 1.13 1.37 19.62
C HIS A 10 0.88 2.07 18.27
N THR A 11 0.90 1.32 17.16
CA THR A 11 0.61 1.80 15.79
C THR A 11 1.54 2.90 15.28
N ASP A 12 2.78 2.99 15.79
CA ASP A 12 3.74 4.03 15.41
C ASP A 12 4.09 4.01 13.92
N CYS A 13 4.02 2.83 13.27
CA CYS A 13 4.17 2.74 11.82
C CYS A 13 3.11 3.54 11.03
N CYS A 14 1.94 3.79 11.61
CA CYS A 14 0.91 4.65 11.01
C CYS A 14 1.17 6.14 11.25
N LYS A 15 2.04 6.51 12.19
CA LYS A 15 2.38 7.90 12.53
C LYS A 15 3.64 8.37 11.78
N GLU A 16 4.61 7.49 11.62
CA GLU A 16 5.93 7.88 11.13
C GLU A 16 6.16 7.59 9.64
N TYR A 17 5.56 6.53 9.08
CA TYR A 17 5.82 6.16 7.68
C TYR A 17 4.84 6.82 6.70
N THR A 18 5.37 7.33 5.59
CA THR A 18 4.59 7.53 4.37
C THR A 18 4.25 6.17 3.76
N ILE A 19 2.96 5.88 3.64
CA ILE A 19 2.48 4.59 3.12
C ILE A 19 2.23 4.74 1.62
N PHE A 20 3.19 4.28 0.81
CA PHE A 20 3.02 4.18 -0.63
C PHE A 20 2.10 3.02 -0.98
N VAL A 21 1.29 3.19 -2.03
CA VAL A 21 0.27 2.23 -2.43
C VAL A 21 0.34 1.88 -3.91
N ASN A 22 -0.02 0.64 -4.24
CA ASN A 22 -0.12 0.17 -5.61
C ASN A 22 -1.57 0.17 -6.12
N ALA A 23 -1.80 -0.16 -7.39
CA ALA A 23 -3.14 -0.18 -7.98
C ALA A 23 -4.13 -1.12 -7.26
N HIS A 24 -3.67 -2.27 -6.75
CA HIS A 24 -4.53 -3.20 -6.03
C HIS A 24 -4.93 -2.65 -4.66
N ASP A 25 -4.02 -1.98 -3.96
CA ASP A 25 -4.34 -1.31 -2.69
C ASP A 25 -5.40 -0.23 -2.89
N VAL A 26 -5.22 0.62 -3.89
CA VAL A 26 -6.18 1.69 -4.21
C VAL A 26 -7.54 1.09 -4.57
N TYR A 27 -7.58 0.04 -5.39
CA TYR A 27 -8.83 -0.65 -5.72
C TYR A 27 -9.51 -1.24 -4.48
N ARG A 28 -8.76 -1.90 -3.60
CA ARG A 28 -9.27 -2.53 -2.37
C ARG A 28 -9.84 -1.49 -1.41
N LEU A 29 -9.14 -0.38 -1.21
CA LEU A 29 -9.57 0.73 -0.36
C LEU A 29 -10.81 1.42 -0.95
N SER A 30 -10.79 1.72 -2.25
CA SER A 30 -11.93 2.35 -2.94
C SER A 30 -13.19 1.50 -2.83
N THR A 31 -13.07 0.19 -3.05
CA THR A 31 -14.18 -0.75 -2.93
C THR A 31 -14.63 -0.93 -1.48
N GLY A 32 -13.69 -1.10 -0.54
CA GLY A 32 -13.99 -1.36 0.88
C GLY A 32 -14.60 -0.16 1.60
N LEU A 33 -14.24 1.06 1.19
CA LEU A 33 -14.78 2.31 1.76
C LEU A 33 -15.97 2.86 0.97
N ASN A 34 -16.21 2.38 -0.26
CA ASN A 34 -17.11 3.01 -1.21
C ASN A 34 -16.76 4.50 -1.44
N LEU A 35 -15.47 4.79 -1.58
CA LEU A 35 -14.93 6.13 -1.77
C LEU A 35 -14.06 6.20 -3.02
N LYS A 36 -13.94 7.41 -3.60
CA LYS A 36 -13.03 7.66 -4.71
C LYS A 36 -11.57 7.73 -4.24
N PRO A 37 -10.58 7.27 -5.02
CA PRO A 37 -9.17 7.31 -4.63
C PRO A 37 -8.69 8.69 -4.14
N GLU A 38 -9.13 9.76 -4.78
CA GLU A 38 -8.73 11.14 -4.45
C GLU A 38 -9.15 11.56 -3.03
N SER A 39 -10.11 10.86 -2.42
CA SER A 39 -10.50 11.12 -1.04
C SER A 39 -9.44 10.69 -0.03
N PHE A 40 -8.63 9.68 -0.35
CA PHE A 40 -7.66 9.05 0.55
C PHE A 40 -6.20 9.04 0.05
N LEU A 41 -5.97 9.51 -1.18
CA LEU A 41 -4.62 9.61 -1.74
C LEU A 41 -4.05 11.03 -1.66
N GLU A 42 -2.76 11.12 -1.41
CA GLU A 42 -1.95 12.31 -1.66
C GLU A 42 -0.88 12.04 -2.72
N LEU A 43 -0.48 13.11 -3.40
CA LEU A 43 0.60 13.09 -4.38
C LEU A 43 1.91 13.41 -3.70
N ILE A 44 2.85 12.48 -3.78
CA ILE A 44 4.23 12.70 -3.34
C ILE A 44 5.10 12.79 -4.59
N GLY A 45 6.06 13.72 -4.61
CA GLY A 45 7.06 13.76 -5.69
C GLY A 45 7.76 12.40 -5.80
N ALA A 46 7.87 11.87 -7.02
CA ALA A 46 8.42 10.53 -7.20
C ALA A 46 9.84 10.44 -6.64
N LYS A 47 10.13 9.35 -5.94
CA LYS A 47 11.47 9.10 -5.41
C LYS A 47 12.44 8.78 -6.54
N ASP A 48 13.73 9.09 -6.36
CA ASP A 48 14.77 8.88 -7.38
C ASP A 48 14.88 7.42 -7.88
N TYR A 49 14.46 6.47 -7.05
CA TYR A 49 14.46 5.04 -7.36
C TYR A 49 13.08 4.50 -7.81
N SER A 50 12.03 5.33 -7.84
CA SER A 50 10.71 4.98 -8.37
C SER A 50 10.66 5.16 -9.89
N LEU A 51 9.78 4.41 -10.55
CA LEU A 51 9.43 4.69 -11.95
C LEU A 51 8.75 6.05 -12.10
N GLY A 52 7.97 6.45 -11.09
CA GLY A 52 7.14 7.65 -11.06
C GLY A 52 6.02 7.64 -12.12
N ILE A 53 4.84 8.10 -11.75
CA ILE A 53 3.74 8.33 -12.70
C ILE A 53 3.96 9.68 -13.37
N LYS A 54 4.06 9.70 -14.71
CA LYS A 54 4.14 10.93 -15.49
C LYS A 54 2.74 11.43 -15.81
N VAL A 55 2.33 12.49 -15.13
CA VAL A 55 1.04 13.17 -15.30
C VAL A 55 1.26 14.68 -15.45
N GLU A 56 0.19 15.43 -15.74
CA GLU A 56 0.25 16.89 -15.87
C GLU A 56 0.69 17.57 -14.57
N GLU A 57 0.36 16.98 -13.43
CA GLU A 57 0.74 17.42 -12.08
C GLU A 57 2.24 17.22 -11.78
N GLY A 58 2.95 16.44 -12.61
CA GLY A 58 4.38 16.17 -12.47
C GLY A 58 4.74 14.69 -12.51
N LEU A 59 5.94 14.37 -12.00
CA LEU A 59 6.38 13.00 -11.77
C LEU A 59 6.10 12.65 -10.31
N VAL A 60 5.12 11.77 -10.08
CA VAL A 60 4.56 11.54 -8.74
C VAL A 60 4.44 10.05 -8.39
N ASP A 61 4.42 9.75 -7.10
CA ASP A 61 4.01 8.47 -6.53
C ASP A 61 2.70 8.63 -5.74
N LEU A 62 1.96 7.53 -5.57
CA LEU A 62 0.73 7.50 -4.77
C LEU A 62 1.04 7.11 -3.33
N ALA A 63 0.58 7.91 -2.37
CA ALA A 63 0.62 7.59 -0.95
C ALA A 63 -0.75 7.81 -0.30
N LEU A 64 -0.98 7.16 0.84
CA LEU A 64 -2.13 7.46 1.70
C LEU A 64 -1.94 8.81 2.38
N LYS A 65 -3.04 9.57 2.52
CA LYS A 65 -3.02 10.87 3.20
C LYS A 65 -2.57 10.74 4.65
N GLN A 66 -1.84 11.76 5.09
CA GLN A 66 -1.53 12.03 6.49
C GLN A 66 -2.44 13.15 7.03
N ILE A 67 -3.14 12.90 8.14
CA ILE A 67 -3.93 13.88 8.89
C ILE A 67 -3.32 14.03 10.28
N ASN A 68 -2.96 15.25 10.66
CA ASN A 68 -2.32 15.54 11.96
C ASN A 68 -1.06 14.70 12.24
N GLY A 69 -0.27 14.39 11.21
CA GLY A 69 0.95 13.60 11.34
C GLY A 69 0.71 12.09 11.53
N ALA A 70 -0.46 11.58 11.17
CA ALA A 70 -0.72 10.15 11.10
C ALA A 70 -1.56 9.77 9.88
N CYS A 71 -1.43 8.53 9.41
CA CYS A 71 -2.22 7.98 8.31
C CYS A 71 -3.71 8.23 8.58
N GLU A 72 -4.46 8.71 7.57
CA GLU A 72 -5.85 9.13 7.76
C GLU A 72 -6.78 8.03 8.30
N PHE A 73 -6.39 6.77 8.11
CA PHE A 73 -7.14 5.61 8.60
C PHE A 73 -6.81 5.23 10.03
N LEU A 74 -5.94 5.98 10.71
CA LEU A 74 -5.65 5.80 12.12
C LEU A 74 -6.67 6.58 12.96
N GLU A 75 -7.48 5.85 13.72
CA GLU A 75 -8.48 6.44 14.62
C GLU A 75 -8.13 6.11 16.07
N GLU A 76 -8.35 7.07 16.96
CA GLU A 76 -8.18 6.91 18.41
C GLU A 76 -9.54 6.73 19.08
N THR A 77 -9.69 5.69 19.91
CA THR A 77 -10.87 5.49 20.74
C THR A 77 -10.43 5.02 22.13
N ASN A 78 -10.76 5.78 23.18
CA ASN A 78 -10.35 5.49 24.57
C ASN A 78 -8.83 5.26 24.71
N ASP A 79 -8.02 6.18 24.19
CA ASP A 79 -6.54 6.11 24.18
C ASP A 79 -5.95 4.89 23.43
N VAL A 80 -6.77 4.24 22.60
CA VAL A 80 -6.37 3.11 21.77
C VAL A 80 -6.47 3.46 20.29
N PHE A 81 -5.33 3.45 19.62
CA PHE A 81 -5.23 3.72 18.18
C PHE A 81 -5.49 2.46 17.33
N ARG A 82 -6.38 2.54 16.34
CA ARG A 82 -6.71 1.42 15.45
C ARG A 82 -6.87 1.86 14.01
N CYS A 83 -6.45 0.98 13.10
CA CYS A 83 -6.64 1.18 11.67
C CYS A 83 -8.09 0.84 11.28
N THR A 84 -8.82 1.82 10.76
CA THR A 84 -10.23 1.66 10.35
C THR A 84 -10.41 0.73 9.16
N VAL A 85 -9.37 0.58 8.33
CA VAL A 85 -9.34 -0.30 7.15
C VAL A 85 -8.62 -1.62 7.38
N ASN A 86 -8.43 -2.07 8.63
CA ASN A 86 -7.57 -3.21 8.97
C ASN A 86 -7.85 -4.51 8.16
N ASN A 87 -9.11 -4.76 7.77
CA ASN A 87 -9.52 -5.95 7.01
C ASN A 87 -9.08 -5.92 5.53
N PHE A 88 -8.86 -4.73 4.96
CA PHE A 88 -8.53 -4.54 3.55
C PHE A 88 -7.42 -3.49 3.36
N LYS A 89 -6.56 -3.33 4.39
CA LYS A 89 -5.41 -2.44 4.40
C LYS A 89 -4.41 -2.75 3.28
N PRO A 90 -3.54 -1.78 2.92
CA PRO A 90 -2.51 -1.99 1.92
C PRO A 90 -1.62 -3.20 2.19
N GLY A 91 -1.08 -3.80 1.13
CA GLY A 91 -0.18 -4.95 1.21
C GLY A 91 1.03 -4.69 2.10
N VAL A 92 1.67 -3.52 1.95
CA VAL A 92 2.78 -3.07 2.78
C VAL A 92 2.42 -3.01 4.28
N CYS A 93 1.23 -2.51 4.63
CA CYS A 93 0.75 -2.47 6.02
C CYS A 93 0.39 -3.86 6.56
N LYS A 94 0.02 -4.79 5.69
CA LYS A 94 -0.31 -6.17 6.06
C LYS A 94 0.94 -7.00 6.33
N SER A 95 2.00 -6.74 5.58
CA SER A 95 3.26 -7.47 5.66
C SER A 95 4.21 -6.89 6.71
N TYR A 96 4.07 -5.62 7.10
CA TYR A 96 4.91 -5.01 8.13
C TYR A 96 4.83 -5.78 9.47
N PRO A 97 5.97 -6.05 10.17
CA PRO A 97 7.34 -5.60 9.86
C PRO A 97 8.20 -6.63 9.10
N PHE A 98 7.58 -7.54 8.36
CA PHE A 98 8.25 -8.63 7.68
C PHE A 98 8.62 -8.29 6.23
N GLU A 99 9.68 -8.90 5.73
CA GLU A 99 10.14 -8.80 4.35
C GLU A 99 10.65 -10.16 3.82
N MET A 100 10.82 -10.25 2.51
CA MET A 100 11.57 -11.34 1.89
C MET A 100 13.00 -10.87 1.62
N LYS A 101 13.98 -11.46 2.30
CA LYS A 101 15.41 -11.19 2.11
C LYS A 101 16.13 -12.47 1.72
N ASP A 102 16.81 -12.46 0.58
CA ASP A 102 17.52 -13.63 0.02
C ASP A 102 16.64 -14.90 -0.07
N GLY A 103 15.37 -14.72 -0.45
CA GLY A 103 14.39 -15.80 -0.57
C GLY A 103 13.86 -16.36 0.76
N LYS A 104 14.22 -15.76 1.90
CA LYS A 104 13.76 -16.16 3.23
C LYS A 104 12.91 -15.05 3.86
N LEU A 105 11.98 -15.46 4.71
CA LEU A 105 11.27 -14.51 5.57
C LEU A 105 12.27 -13.89 6.54
N SER A 106 12.28 -12.57 6.62
CA SER A 106 13.06 -11.79 7.57
C SER A 106 12.17 -10.75 8.23
N GLN A 107 12.63 -10.21 9.34
CA GLN A 107 12.14 -8.95 9.89
C GLN A 107 12.99 -7.82 9.30
N MET A 108 12.37 -6.69 9.01
CA MET A 108 13.08 -5.48 8.59
C MET A 108 14.03 -5.02 9.70
N SER A 109 15.15 -4.37 9.35
CA SER A 109 16.13 -3.89 10.34
C SER A 109 15.64 -2.68 11.12
N ASP A 110 14.94 -1.76 10.44
CA ASP A 110 14.46 -0.51 11.02
C ASP A 110 12.96 -0.60 11.27
N ILE A 111 12.60 -1.25 12.39
CA ILE A 111 11.21 -1.45 12.80
C ILE A 111 10.86 -0.57 13.99
N MET A 112 9.61 -0.11 14.01
CA MET A 112 8.98 0.61 15.13
C MET A 112 8.14 -0.34 15.98
N CYS A 113 8.22 -1.65 15.73
CA CYS A 113 7.49 -2.63 16.50
C CYS A 113 8.16 -2.83 17.86
N PRO A 114 7.38 -3.01 18.95
CA PRO A 114 7.91 -3.05 20.32
C PRO A 114 8.61 -4.38 20.68
N THR A 115 8.64 -5.34 19.76
CA THR A 115 9.17 -6.68 19.98
C THR A 115 9.75 -7.25 18.70
N ASP A 116 10.69 -8.16 18.86
CA ASP A 116 11.08 -9.10 17.82
C ASP A 116 9.98 -10.15 17.65
N TRP A 117 9.66 -10.45 16.40
CA TRP A 117 8.60 -11.39 16.03
C TRP A 117 9.20 -12.77 15.73
N ASP A 118 8.54 -13.82 16.23
CA ASP A 118 8.94 -15.18 15.90
C ASP A 118 8.67 -15.51 14.43
N LEU A 119 9.71 -15.40 13.60
CA LEU A 119 9.65 -15.69 12.17
C LEU A 119 9.08 -17.09 11.85
N THR A 120 9.31 -18.07 12.72
CA THR A 120 8.82 -19.44 12.49
C THR A 120 7.30 -19.48 12.57
N SER A 121 6.73 -18.88 13.61
CA SER A 121 5.27 -18.81 13.80
C SER A 121 4.55 -17.99 12.73
N PHE A 122 5.23 -17.02 12.11
CA PHE A 122 4.63 -16.14 11.10
C PHE A 122 4.84 -16.62 9.65
N LYS A 123 5.70 -17.62 9.42
CA LYS A 123 6.11 -18.06 8.09
C LYS A 123 4.95 -18.39 7.15
N GLU A 124 4.02 -19.22 7.61
CA GLU A 124 2.87 -19.67 6.82
C GLU A 124 1.90 -18.52 6.48
N MET A 125 1.79 -17.53 7.38
CA MET A 125 0.91 -16.39 7.17
C MET A 125 1.56 -15.32 6.27
N MET A 126 2.83 -15.00 6.51
CA MET A 126 3.50 -13.84 5.90
C MET A 126 4.02 -14.12 4.50
N ILE A 127 4.56 -15.30 4.23
CA ILE A 127 5.13 -15.60 2.90
C ILE A 127 4.08 -15.43 1.77
N PRO A 128 2.85 -15.94 1.89
CA PRO A 128 1.83 -15.71 0.87
C PRO A 128 1.47 -14.23 0.69
N HIS A 129 1.42 -13.45 1.78
CA HIS A 129 1.13 -12.02 1.70
C HIS A 129 2.24 -11.24 1.02
N LEU A 130 3.50 -11.49 1.39
CA LEU A 130 4.66 -10.87 0.76
C LEU A 130 4.78 -11.21 -0.73
N LYS A 131 4.58 -12.48 -1.10
CA LYS A 131 4.58 -12.89 -2.52
C LYS A 131 3.46 -12.22 -3.31
N LYS A 132 2.27 -12.11 -2.69
CA LYS A 132 1.14 -11.43 -3.32
C LYS A 132 1.44 -9.94 -3.50
N ASP A 133 1.92 -9.27 -2.46
CA ASP A 133 2.28 -7.86 -2.50
C ASP A 133 3.32 -7.58 -3.57
N GLU A 134 4.38 -8.40 -3.66
CA GLU A 134 5.39 -8.33 -4.73
C GLU A 134 4.76 -8.42 -6.14
N SER A 135 3.79 -9.33 -6.33
CA SER A 135 3.09 -9.46 -7.61
C SER A 135 2.17 -8.27 -7.92
N GLU A 136 1.50 -7.72 -6.91
CA GLU A 136 0.64 -6.54 -7.04
C GLU A 136 1.47 -5.29 -7.42
N TRP A 137 2.69 -5.15 -6.86
CA TRP A 137 3.66 -4.12 -7.24
C TRP A 137 4.21 -4.30 -8.66
N LYS A 138 4.61 -5.51 -9.06
CA LYS A 138 5.06 -5.79 -10.43
C LYS A 138 4.00 -5.45 -11.47
N PHE A 139 2.73 -5.75 -11.17
CA PHE A 139 1.62 -5.36 -12.02
C PHE A 139 1.46 -3.83 -12.10
N TYR A 140 1.55 -3.15 -10.95
CA TYR A 140 1.48 -1.69 -10.92
C TYR A 140 2.60 -1.03 -11.74
N ASP A 141 3.84 -1.52 -11.64
CA ASP A 141 4.96 -1.06 -12.46
C ASP A 141 4.68 -1.21 -13.96
N GLN A 142 4.03 -2.30 -14.38
CA GLN A 142 3.63 -2.50 -15.76
C GLN A 142 2.60 -1.44 -16.20
N LEU A 143 1.62 -1.13 -15.36
CA LEU A 143 0.63 -0.07 -15.63
C LEU A 143 1.28 1.31 -15.74
N VAL A 144 2.20 1.64 -14.82
CA VAL A 144 2.94 2.90 -14.85
C VAL A 144 3.78 3.01 -16.13
N ARG A 145 4.45 1.94 -16.55
CA ARG A 145 5.20 1.90 -17.82
C ARG A 145 4.29 2.10 -19.03
N GLU A 146 3.17 1.38 -19.10
CA GLU A 146 2.17 1.52 -20.17
C GLU A 146 1.66 2.96 -20.25
N TRP A 147 1.27 3.53 -19.11
CA TRP A 147 0.79 4.90 -18.99
C TRP A 147 1.83 5.92 -19.44
N ASN A 148 3.04 5.85 -18.89
CA ASN A 148 4.12 6.79 -19.16
C ASN A 148 4.52 6.80 -20.64
N LEU A 149 4.55 5.62 -21.29
CA LEU A 149 4.86 5.49 -22.71
C LEU A 149 3.77 6.12 -23.59
N LYS A 150 2.50 5.90 -23.24
CA LYS A 150 1.35 6.32 -24.03
C LYS A 150 1.04 7.82 -23.89
N HIS A 151 1.01 8.33 -22.66
CA HIS A 151 0.50 9.66 -22.35
C HIS A 151 1.58 10.71 -22.16
N LYS A 152 2.82 10.31 -21.82
CA LYS A 152 4.00 11.18 -21.75
C LYS A 152 3.77 12.46 -20.91
N GLY A 153 3.04 12.37 -19.80
CA GLY A 153 2.75 13.49 -18.91
C GLY A 153 1.72 14.50 -19.41
N LYS A 154 0.99 14.19 -20.49
CA LYS A 154 -0.04 15.08 -21.09
C LYS A 154 -1.46 14.80 -20.62
N LYS A 155 -1.62 14.04 -19.53
CA LYS A 155 -2.92 13.67 -18.98
C LYS A 155 -2.87 13.81 -17.46
N PRO A 156 -3.97 14.24 -16.82
CA PRO A 156 -4.01 14.43 -15.38
C PRO A 156 -4.03 13.10 -14.65
N LEU A 157 -3.68 13.12 -13.36
CA LEU A 157 -3.71 11.96 -12.47
C LEU A 157 -5.08 11.28 -12.46
N SER A 158 -6.16 12.06 -12.49
CA SER A 158 -7.53 11.52 -12.50
C SER A 158 -7.80 10.58 -13.69
N GLU A 159 -7.14 10.77 -14.83
CA GLU A 159 -7.21 9.82 -15.95
C GLU A 159 -6.35 8.57 -15.69
N PHE A 160 -5.19 8.71 -15.05
CA PHE A 160 -4.36 7.56 -14.64
C PHE A 160 -5.11 6.66 -13.65
N LEU A 161 -5.75 7.25 -12.63
CA LEU A 161 -6.54 6.52 -11.63
C LEU A 161 -7.67 5.73 -12.29
N LYS A 162 -8.40 6.33 -13.25
CA LYS A 162 -9.43 5.62 -14.03
C LYS A 162 -8.84 4.48 -14.85
N PHE A 163 -7.71 4.74 -15.52
CA PHE A 163 -7.00 3.73 -16.32
C PHE A 163 -6.58 2.53 -15.47
N MET A 164 -5.93 2.75 -14.33
CA MET A 164 -5.43 1.66 -13.49
C MET A 164 -6.57 0.87 -12.87
N LEU A 165 -7.63 1.52 -12.39
CA LEU A 165 -8.77 0.84 -11.78
C LEU A 165 -9.51 -0.02 -12.82
N GLY A 166 -9.70 0.50 -14.04
CA GLY A 166 -10.28 -0.29 -15.13
C GLY A 166 -9.48 -1.56 -15.47
N LYS A 167 -8.14 -1.51 -15.37
CA LYS A 167 -7.27 -2.67 -15.58
C LYS A 167 -7.40 -3.72 -14.46
N ILE A 168 -7.53 -3.27 -13.21
CA ILE A 168 -7.75 -4.16 -12.06
C ILE A 168 -9.12 -4.84 -12.14
N GLU A 169 -10.18 -4.08 -12.44
CA GLU A 169 -11.53 -4.64 -12.61
C GLU A 169 -11.57 -5.70 -13.72
N PHE A 170 -10.94 -5.43 -14.86
CA PHE A 170 -10.85 -6.39 -15.95
C PHE A 170 -10.08 -7.66 -15.53
N SER A 171 -8.94 -7.50 -14.87
CA SER A 171 -8.12 -8.62 -14.40
C SER A 171 -8.84 -9.47 -13.36
N THR A 172 -9.59 -8.86 -12.45
CA THR A 172 -10.31 -9.59 -11.40
C THR A 172 -11.50 -10.37 -11.95
N ARG A 173 -12.22 -9.85 -12.95
CA ARG A 173 -13.33 -10.56 -13.61
C ARG A 173 -12.92 -11.77 -14.45
N ILE A 174 -11.68 -11.82 -14.93
CA ILE A 174 -11.16 -12.96 -15.72
C ILE A 174 -10.77 -14.14 -14.82
N VAL A 175 -10.43 -13.87 -13.56
CA VAL A 175 -9.90 -14.86 -12.62
C VAL A 175 -10.99 -15.41 -11.68
N SER A 176 -12.18 -14.80 -11.68
CA SER A 176 -13.40 -15.22 -10.96
C SER A 176 -14.32 -16.07 -11.82
#